data_AF-A0A1F9PNP9-F1
#
_entry.id   AF-A0A1F9PNP9-F1
#
_cell.length_a   1.000
_cell.length_b   1.000
_cell.length_c   1.000
_cell.angle_alpha   90.00
_cell.angle_beta   90.00
_cell.angle_gamma   90.00
#
_symmetry.space_group_name_H-M   'P 1'
#
loop_
_entity.id
_entity.type
_entity.pdbx_description
1 polymer ?
#
loop_
_entity_poly.entity_id
_entity_poly.type
_entity_poly.pdbx_seq_one_letter_code
_entity_poly.pdbx_strand_id
1 'polypeptide(L)'
;MKIDKRDWFFVGLIVAVIGIFIAISGREKTKTVPFDSNHQIAYEAAYRNAPGPDASLFKRAFFKPDKKGAEVYCEPCHKEKGVPYPLNHPPKNRCLFCHKLVQK
;
A
#
# COMPACT_ATOMS: atom_id res chain seq x y z
N MET A 1 11.22 -0.99 36.21
CA MET A 1 9.83 -1.48 36.09
C MET A 1 9.87 -2.99 36.21
N LYS A 2 9.18 -3.59 37.19
CA LYS A 2 9.20 -5.04 37.43
C LYS A 2 8.01 -5.65 36.73
N ILE A 3 8.25 -6.47 35.71
CA ILE A 3 7.19 -7.15 34.96
C ILE A 3 6.59 -8.22 35.87
N ASP A 4 5.30 -8.12 36.14
CA ASP A 4 4.54 -9.06 36.96
C ASP A 4 4.02 -10.22 36.09
N LYS A 5 3.54 -11.30 36.72
CA LYS A 5 2.90 -12.45 36.05
C LYS A 5 1.67 -12.03 35.23
N ARG A 6 0.97 -10.97 35.67
CA ARG A 6 -0.16 -10.37 34.93
C ARG A 6 0.29 -9.71 33.62
N ASP A 7 1.46 -9.09 33.62
CA ASP A 7 2.01 -8.45 32.41
C ASP A 7 2.39 -9.52 31.37
N TRP A 8 2.92 -10.66 31.81
CA TRP A 8 3.20 -11.80 30.94
C TRP A 8 1.94 -12.39 30.30
N PHE A 9 0.83 -12.45 31.03
CA PHE A 9 -0.45 -12.87 30.45
C PHE A 9 -0.93 -11.88 29.39
N PHE A 10 -0.80 -10.57 29.64
CA PHE A 10 -1.17 -9.54 28.68
C PHE A 10 -0.29 -9.56 27.42
N VAL A 11 1.03 -9.74 27.58
CA VAL A 11 1.94 -9.92 26.44
C VAL A 11 1.58 -11.17 25.64
N GLY A 12 1.28 -12.28 26.31
CA GLY A 12 0.82 -13.52 25.67
C GLY A 12 -0.45 -13.31 24.84
N LEU A 13 -1.42 -12.56 25.37
CA LEU A 13 -2.64 -12.18 24.65
C LEU A 13 -2.32 -11.35 23.40
N ILE A 14 -1.47 -10.34 23.51
CA ILE A 14 -1.06 -9.51 22.36
C ILE A 14 -0.40 -10.36 21.28
N VAL A 15 0.54 -11.24 21.65
CA VAL A 15 1.23 -12.12 20.71
C VAL A 15 0.23 -13.06 20.03
N ALA A 16 -0.74 -13.61 20.77
CA ALA A 16 -1.78 -14.46 20.20
C ALA A 16 -2.65 -13.70 19.18
N VAL A 17 -3.10 -12.49 19.52
CA VAL A 17 -3.89 -11.64 18.61
C VAL A 17 -3.09 -11.32 17.34
N ILE A 18 -1.83 -10.88 17.48
CA ILE A 18 -0.97 -10.58 16.33
C ILE A 18 -0.76 -11.83 15.47
N GLY A 19 -0.52 -12.98 16.08
CA GLY A 19 -0.35 -14.26 15.38
C GLY A 19 -1.57 -14.64 14.54
N ILE A 20 -2.78 -14.47 15.09
CA ILE A 20 -4.04 -14.71 14.36
C ILE A 20 -4.18 -13.76 13.17
N PHE A 21 -3.92 -12.46 13.37
CA PHE A 21 -3.99 -11.48 12.28
C PHE A 21 -3.03 -11.82 11.14
N ILE A 22 -1.79 -12.22 11.46
CA ILE A 22 -0.79 -12.63 10.47
C ILE A 22 -1.25 -13.90 9.73
N ALA A 23 -1.83 -14.88 10.44
CA ALA A 23 -2.31 -16.12 9.83
C ALA A 23 -3.47 -15.87 8.84
N ILE A 24 -4.33 -14.88 9.09
CA ILE A 24 -5.53 -14.59 8.28
C ILE A 24 -5.25 -13.56 7.17
N SER A 25 -4.22 -12.72 7.28
CA SER A 25 -4.06 -11.56 6.37
C SER A 25 -3.93 -11.94 4.89
N GLY A 26 -3.53 -13.18 4.57
CA GLY A 26 -3.50 -13.72 3.21
C GLY A 26 -2.62 -12.95 2.23
N ARG A 27 -2.65 -13.35 0.95
CA ARG A 27 -2.01 -12.60 -0.16
C ARG A 27 -2.96 -11.53 -0.70
N GLU A 28 -2.39 -10.58 -1.44
CA GLU A 28 -3.13 -9.53 -2.14
C GLU A 28 -4.27 -10.11 -2.98
N LYS A 29 -5.49 -9.65 -2.74
CA LYS A 29 -6.71 -10.14 -3.41
C LYS A 29 -7.06 -9.35 -4.67
N THR A 30 -6.29 -8.31 -4.97
CA THR A 30 -6.57 -7.30 -5.99
C THR A 30 -5.51 -7.32 -7.08
N LYS A 31 -5.87 -6.83 -8.28
CA LYS A 31 -4.91 -6.68 -9.38
C LYS A 31 -3.99 -5.49 -9.11
N THR A 32 -2.71 -5.63 -9.43
CA THR A 32 -1.73 -4.53 -9.41
C THR A 32 -1.98 -3.55 -10.55
N VAL A 33 -1.42 -2.35 -10.43
CA VAL A 33 -1.41 -1.36 -11.51
C VAL A 33 -0.42 -1.83 -12.59
N PRO A 34 -0.81 -1.92 -13.87
CA PRO A 34 0.11 -2.30 -14.94
C PRO A 34 1.32 -1.39 -15.01
N PHE A 35 2.49 -1.93 -15.34
CA PHE A 35 3.69 -1.15 -15.62
C PHE A 35 3.80 -0.97 -17.15
N ASP A 36 3.05 -0.01 -17.67
CA ASP A 36 3.00 0.32 -19.10
C ASP A 36 3.00 1.84 -19.31
N SER A 37 3.05 2.27 -20.57
CA SER A 37 3.10 3.69 -20.94
C SER A 37 1.89 4.50 -20.46
N ASN A 38 0.72 3.88 -20.32
CA ASN A 38 -0.50 4.56 -19.90
C ASN A 38 -0.52 4.81 -18.38
N HIS A 39 0.13 3.93 -17.62
CA HIS A 39 0.16 3.99 -16.15
C HIS A 39 1.45 4.60 -15.60
N GLN A 40 2.45 4.85 -16.44
CA GLN A 40 3.76 5.39 -16.08
C GLN A 40 3.67 6.67 -15.23
N ILE A 41 2.73 7.57 -15.55
CA ILE A 41 2.52 8.81 -14.79
C ILE A 41 2.19 8.55 -13.31
N ALA A 42 1.48 7.48 -12.99
CA ALA A 42 1.16 7.12 -11.60
C ALA A 42 2.41 6.64 -10.85
N TYR A 43 3.30 5.91 -11.53
CA TYR A 43 4.59 5.51 -10.97
C TYR A 43 5.50 6.72 -10.75
N GLU A 44 5.62 7.60 -11.75
CA GLU A 44 6.42 8.81 -11.64
C GLU A 44 5.91 9.71 -10.52
N ALA A 45 4.60 9.96 -10.43
CA ALA A 45 4.01 10.75 -9.36
C ALA A 45 4.28 10.13 -7.98
N ALA A 46 4.12 8.81 -7.84
CA ALA A 46 4.32 8.13 -6.56
C ALA A 46 5.79 8.11 -6.11
N TYR A 47 6.73 7.99 -7.05
CA TYR A 47 8.16 7.85 -6.78
C TYR A 47 8.97 9.12 -7.07
N ARG A 48 8.35 10.25 -7.41
CA ARG A 48 9.03 11.52 -7.73
C ARG A 48 10.03 11.97 -6.66
N ASN A 49 9.72 11.68 -5.40
CA ASN A 49 10.54 12.04 -4.24
C ASN A 49 11.33 10.84 -3.68
N ALA A 50 11.50 9.78 -4.47
CA ALA A 50 12.26 8.61 -4.06
C ALA A 50 13.71 9.00 -3.77
N PRO A 51 14.31 8.49 -2.68
CA PRO A 51 15.70 8.74 -2.37
C PRO A 51 16.61 8.15 -3.45
N GLY A 52 17.59 8.92 -3.88
CA GLY A 52 18.64 8.47 -4.80
C GLY A 52 19.59 7.45 -4.16
N PRO A 53 20.52 6.90 -4.95
CA PRO A 53 21.53 5.94 -4.46
C PRO A 53 22.43 6.51 -3.35
N ASP A 54 22.62 7.83 -3.36
CA ASP A 54 23.43 8.64 -2.45
C ASP A 54 22.73 8.98 -1.13
N ALA A 55 21.42 8.74 -1.01
CA ALA A 55 20.67 8.99 0.21
C ALA A 55 21.08 8.04 1.36
N SER A 56 20.97 8.52 2.59
CA SER A 56 21.26 7.71 3.78
C SER A 56 20.42 6.42 3.82
N LEU A 57 21.01 5.37 4.41
CA LEU A 57 20.34 4.08 4.58
C LEU A 57 18.98 4.23 5.25
N PHE A 58 18.89 5.10 6.26
CA PHE A 58 17.64 5.40 6.96
C PHE A 58 16.57 5.98 6.03
N LYS A 59 16.92 6.97 5.20
CA LYS A 59 15.96 7.59 4.28
C LYS A 59 15.44 6.60 3.24
N ARG A 60 16.29 5.68 2.78
CA ARG A 60 15.91 4.60 1.85
C ARG A 60 15.02 3.55 2.51
N ALA A 61 15.36 3.10 3.72
CA ALA A 61 14.64 2.07 4.45
C ALA A 61 13.21 2.49 4.85
N PHE A 62 13.00 3.79 5.14
CA PHE A 62 11.71 4.32 5.58
C PHE A 62 10.96 5.11 4.51
N PHE A 63 11.46 5.14 3.27
CA PHE A 63 10.75 5.78 2.17
C PHE A 63 9.41 5.08 1.90
N LYS A 64 8.37 5.89 1.68
CA LYS A 64 7.06 5.42 1.23
C LYS A 64 6.64 6.24 0.01
N PRO A 65 6.21 5.59 -1.09
CA PRO A 65 5.72 6.29 -2.26
C PRO A 65 4.51 7.16 -1.93
N ASP A 66 4.38 8.31 -2.59
CA ASP A 66 3.21 9.19 -2.46
C ASP A 66 2.03 8.64 -3.27
N LYS A 67 1.41 7.60 -2.72
CA LYS A 67 0.24 6.96 -3.32
C LYS A 67 -0.94 7.91 -3.46
N LYS A 68 -1.18 8.78 -2.48
CA LYS A 68 -2.33 9.68 -2.51
C LYS A 68 -2.16 10.74 -3.59
N GLY A 69 -0.95 11.30 -3.75
CA GLY A 69 -0.64 12.23 -4.83
C GLY A 69 -0.74 11.60 -6.22
N ALA A 70 -0.40 10.32 -6.38
CA ALA A 70 -0.49 9.61 -7.65
C ALA A 70 -1.93 9.23 -8.07
N GLU A 71 -2.85 9.05 -7.11
CA GLU A 71 -4.23 8.62 -7.40
C GLU A 71 -5.05 9.63 -8.23
N VAL A 72 -4.64 10.91 -8.26
CA VAL A 72 -5.31 11.96 -9.06
C VAL A 72 -5.29 11.67 -10.56
N TYR A 73 -4.33 10.86 -11.02
CA TYR A 73 -4.18 10.50 -12.42
C TYR A 73 -5.05 9.30 -12.84
N CYS A 74 -5.73 8.62 -11.90
CA CYS A 74 -6.54 7.44 -12.19
C CYS A 74 -7.94 7.79 -12.72
N GLU A 75 -8.59 8.79 -12.12
CA GLU A 75 -9.99 9.15 -12.38
C GLU A 75 -10.28 9.55 -13.84
N PRO A 76 -9.42 10.34 -14.52
CA PRO A 76 -9.68 10.74 -15.92
C PRO A 76 -9.90 9.55 -16.87
N CYS A 77 -9.30 8.38 -16.59
CA CYS A 77 -9.46 7.18 -17.43
C CYS A 77 -10.47 6.19 -16.85
N HIS A 78 -10.39 5.89 -15.54
CA HIS A 78 -11.23 4.90 -14.88
C HIS A 78 -12.63 5.42 -14.47
N LYS A 79 -12.98 6.65 -14.82
CA LYS A 79 -14.33 7.20 -14.65
C LYS A 79 -14.84 7.87 -15.92
N GLU A 80 -14.03 8.71 -16.54
CA GLU A 80 -14.50 9.64 -17.59
C GLU A 80 -14.26 9.11 -19.01
N LYS A 81 -13.09 8.54 -19.29
CA LYS A 81 -12.73 8.06 -20.64
C LYS A 81 -13.06 6.58 -20.91
N GLY A 82 -13.99 6.00 -20.16
CA GLY A 82 -14.63 4.73 -20.57
C GLY A 82 -13.91 3.44 -20.18
N VAL A 83 -13.07 3.42 -19.14
CA VAL A 83 -12.65 2.16 -18.48
C VAL A 83 -13.57 1.89 -17.29
N PRO A 84 -14.64 1.09 -17.44
CA PRO A 84 -15.59 0.85 -16.37
C PRO A 84 -14.99 0.01 -15.25
N TYR A 85 -15.37 0.31 -14.02
CA TYR A 85 -15.14 -0.58 -12.90
C TYR A 85 -16.06 -1.81 -12.99
N PRO A 86 -15.64 -2.97 -12.45
CA PRO A 86 -16.51 -4.13 -12.33
C PRO A 86 -17.71 -3.83 -11.42
N LEU A 87 -18.81 -4.58 -11.59
CA LEU A 87 -20.09 -4.34 -10.89
C LEU A 87 -19.95 -4.27 -9.35
N ASN A 88 -19.05 -5.08 -8.78
CA ASN A 88 -18.81 -5.16 -7.34
C ASN A 88 -17.58 -4.37 -6.87
N HIS A 89 -17.14 -3.37 -7.64
CA HIS A 89 -16.02 -2.54 -7.23
C HIS A 89 -16.40 -1.66 -6.02
N PRO A 90 -15.53 -1.56 -4.99
CA PRO A 90 -15.76 -0.67 -3.86
C PRO A 90 -15.88 0.81 -4.29
N PRO A 91 -16.32 1.71 -3.40
CA PRO A 91 -16.37 3.15 -3.70
C PRO A 91 -15.04 3.71 -4.23
N LYS A 92 -15.14 4.78 -5.02
CA LYS A 92 -14.01 5.38 -5.76
C LYS A 92 -13.15 6.24 -4.83
N ASN A 93 -12.41 5.59 -3.93
CA ASN A 93 -11.42 6.24 -3.08
C ASN A 93 -10.19 5.35 -2.92
N ARG A 94 -9.02 5.99 -2.82
CA ARG A 94 -7.77 5.30 -2.46
C ARG A 94 -7.40 4.13 -3.39
N CYS A 95 -7.36 4.38 -4.71
CA CYS A 95 -7.09 3.35 -5.73
C CYS A 95 -5.83 2.53 -5.41
N LEU A 96 -4.74 3.20 -4.99
CA LEU A 96 -3.43 2.56 -4.73
C LEU A 96 -3.32 1.90 -3.34
N PHE A 97 -4.40 1.92 -2.56
CA PHE A 97 -4.51 1.11 -1.35
C PHE A 97 -4.73 -0.36 -1.70
N CYS A 98 -5.65 -0.62 -2.63
CA CYS A 98 -5.96 -1.96 -3.12
C CYS A 98 -5.12 -2.32 -4.35
N HIS A 99 -4.98 -1.42 -5.32
CA HIS A 99 -4.22 -1.67 -6.55
C HIS A 99 -2.77 -1.26 -6.35
N LYS A 100 -1.92 -2.19 -5.90
CA LYS A 100 -0.53 -1.86 -5.60
C LYS A 100 0.26 -1.58 -6.88
N LEU A 101 1.19 -0.63 -6.77
CA LEU A 101 2.24 -0.43 -7.78
C LEU A 101 3.20 -1.62 -7.73
N VAL A 102 3.63 -2.09 -8.90
CA VAL A 102 4.63 -3.15 -8.98
C VAL A 102 5.95 -2.61 -8.44
N GLN A 103 6.56 -3.35 -7.50
CA GLN A 103 7.88 -3.02 -6.98
C GLN A 103 8.91 -3.40 -8.06
N LYS A 104 9.86 -2.50 -8.32
CA LYS A 104 10.98 -2.75 -9.23
C LYS A 104 12.13 -3.41 -8.47
#